data_AF-A0AAJ2MQT2-F1
#
_entry.id   AF-A0AAJ2MQT2-F1
#
_cell.length_a   1.000
_cell.length_b   1.000
_cell.length_c   1.000
_cell.angle_alpha   90.00
_cell.angle_beta   90.00
_cell.angle_gamma   90.00
#
_symmetry.space_group_name_H-M   'P 1'
#
loop_
_entity.id
_entity.type
_entity.pdbx_description
1 polymer ?
#
loop_
_entity_poly.entity_id
_entity_poly.type
_entity_poly.pdbx_seq_one_letter_code
_entity_poly.pdbx_strand_id
1 'polypeptide(L)'
;MWLRQIKIGSRLITAFGLLGLVLLLQGLMSLQTMSSMRASSEEIEKNTLPTLVTLSNINLNVMRARVFTFRLLLADSAAERDKGLETLRQIRENIETDQKAYEPLISLPGEQALYQDFSHNLELYLQNQDQMISKLQANDTTEAKRIMDEVMTLQADKITKTLISIGDLNTEYAGKQGEVTAQAYEESKLLNSVVIIASLIAAFIVATLLTRSIVQPMKEAVDISVTVASGDLTQKISADGED
;
A
#
# COMPACT_ATOMS: atom_id res chain seq x y z
N MET A 1 -13.34 -52.88 10.15
CA MET A 1 -12.85 -51.48 10.37
C MET A 1 -14.07 -50.58 10.62
N TRP A 2 -14.08 -49.70 11.62
CA TRP A 2 -15.25 -48.82 11.87
C TRP A 2 -15.70 -48.00 10.65
N LEU A 3 -14.74 -47.56 9.83
CA LEU A 3 -15.01 -46.88 8.55
C LEU A 3 -15.88 -47.70 7.58
N ARG A 4 -15.84 -49.04 7.63
CA ARG A 4 -16.66 -49.93 6.78
C ARG A 4 -18.15 -49.97 7.16
N GLN A 5 -18.54 -49.37 8.28
CA GLN A 5 -19.93 -49.27 8.74
C GLN A 5 -20.65 -48.01 8.22
N ILE A 6 -19.93 -47.10 7.55
CA ILE A 6 -20.50 -45.87 6.98
C ILE A 6 -20.70 -46.09 5.48
N LYS A 7 -21.80 -45.67 4.84
CA LYS A 7 -21.97 -45.84 3.39
C LYS A 7 -20.84 -45.23 2.55
N ILE A 8 -20.41 -45.88 1.47
CA ILE A 8 -19.34 -45.40 0.55
C ILE A 8 -19.53 -43.92 0.17
N GLY A 9 -20.74 -43.53 -0.24
CA GLY A 9 -21.02 -42.14 -0.65
C GLY A 9 -20.71 -41.11 0.44
N SER A 10 -21.08 -41.40 1.69
CA SER A 10 -20.79 -40.53 2.84
C SER A 10 -19.30 -40.45 3.15
N ARG A 11 -18.55 -41.55 2.98
CA ARG A 11 -17.08 -41.55 3.13
C ARG A 11 -16.42 -40.62 2.12
N LEU A 12 -16.83 -40.70 0.85
CA LEU A 12 -16.28 -39.88 -0.23
C LEU A 12 -16.62 -38.39 -0.02
N ILE A 13 -17.87 -38.06 0.29
CA ILE A 13 -18.28 -36.68 0.58
C ILE A 13 -17.48 -36.11 1.76
N THR A 14 -17.31 -36.88 2.83
CA THR A 14 -16.56 -36.40 4.01
C THR A 14 -15.08 -36.19 3.67
N ALA A 15 -14.46 -37.13 2.96
CA ALA A 15 -13.06 -37.05 2.55
C ALA A 15 -12.78 -35.85 1.63
N PHE A 16 -13.52 -35.73 0.53
CA PHE A 16 -13.34 -34.63 -0.41
C PHE A 16 -13.85 -33.30 0.14
N GLY A 17 -14.89 -33.32 0.97
CA GLY A 17 -15.41 -32.13 1.66
C GLY A 17 -14.38 -31.56 2.64
N LEU A 18 -13.69 -32.39 3.42
CA LEU A 18 -12.59 -31.94 4.29
C LEU A 18 -11.45 -31.31 3.50
N LEU A 19 -11.01 -31.96 2.41
CA LEU A 19 -9.95 -31.42 1.56
C LEU A 19 -10.38 -30.09 0.91
N GLY A 20 -11.61 -30.02 0.41
CA GLY A 20 -12.19 -28.81 -0.16
C GLY A 20 -12.30 -27.67 0.86
N LEU A 21 -12.69 -27.98 2.10
CA LEU A 21 -12.77 -26.99 3.18
C LEU A 21 -11.39 -26.40 3.50
N VAL A 22 -10.36 -27.22 3.56
CA VAL A 22 -8.98 -26.75 3.82
C VAL A 22 -8.50 -25.85 2.68
N LEU A 23 -8.73 -26.23 1.42
CA LEU A 23 -8.41 -25.40 0.27
C LEU A 23 -9.16 -24.06 0.28
N LEU A 24 -10.45 -24.08 0.64
CA LEU A 24 -11.27 -22.87 0.74
C LEU A 24 -10.73 -21.92 1.81
N LEU A 25 -10.41 -22.43 3.01
CA LEU A 25 -9.83 -21.64 4.08
C LEU A 25 -8.48 -21.04 3.68
N GLN A 26 -7.60 -21.84 3.07
CA GLN A 26 -6.30 -21.36 2.58
C GLN A 26 -6.46 -20.25 1.52
N GLY A 27 -7.41 -20.43 0.59
CA GLY A 27 -7.73 -19.44 -0.44
C GLY A 27 -8.20 -18.12 0.16
N LEU A 28 -9.14 -18.17 1.11
CA LEU A 28 -9.65 -16.98 1.80
C LEU A 28 -8.56 -16.24 2.56
N MET A 29 -7.70 -16.95 3.30
CA MET A 29 -6.58 -16.34 4.03
C MET A 29 -5.60 -15.66 3.07
N SER A 30 -5.28 -16.30 1.95
CA SER A 30 -4.39 -15.74 0.93
C SER A 30 -4.97 -14.47 0.31
N LEU A 31 -6.27 -14.47 -0.01
CA LEU A 31 -6.96 -13.29 -0.54
C LEU A 31 -6.97 -12.14 0.46
N GLN A 32 -7.16 -12.41 1.75
CA GLN A 32 -7.12 -11.39 2.79
C GLN A 32 -5.74 -10.73 2.88
N THR A 33 -4.66 -11.51 2.91
CA THR A 33 -3.29 -10.98 2.93
C THR A 33 -2.98 -10.15 1.67
N MET A 34 -3.37 -10.64 0.48
CA MET A 34 -3.19 -9.91 -0.77
C MET A 34 -4.00 -8.60 -0.80
N SER A 35 -5.21 -8.59 -0.22
CA SER A 35 -6.02 -7.38 -0.08
C SER A 35 -5.35 -6.33 0.81
N SER A 36 -4.77 -6.73 1.95
CA SER A 36 -4.03 -5.82 2.83
C SER A 36 -2.78 -5.27 2.15
N MET A 37 -2.03 -6.10 1.42
CA MET A 37 -0.89 -5.65 0.62
C MET A 37 -1.33 -4.66 -0.46
N ARG A 38 -2.44 -4.91 -1.15
CA ARG A 38 -2.95 -3.98 -2.17
C ARG A 38 -3.35 -2.65 -1.55
N ALA A 39 -4.03 -2.64 -0.40
CA ALA A 39 -4.40 -1.41 0.29
C ALA A 39 -3.17 -0.58 0.67
N SER A 40 -2.12 -1.21 1.23
CA SER A 40 -0.87 -0.52 1.55
C SER A 40 -0.17 0.03 0.30
N SER A 41 -0.13 -0.72 -0.79
CA SER A 41 0.46 -0.24 -2.05
C SER A 41 -0.34 0.90 -2.66
N GLU A 42 -1.67 0.84 -2.57
CA GLU A 42 -2.56 1.88 -3.08
C GLU A 42 -2.42 3.19 -2.29
N GLU A 43 -2.24 3.12 -0.97
CA GLU A 43 -1.93 4.28 -0.13
C GLU A 43 -0.61 4.96 -0.56
N ILE A 44 0.44 4.17 -0.79
CA ILE A 44 1.73 4.70 -1.26
C ILE A 44 1.59 5.30 -2.67
N GLU A 45 0.92 4.59 -3.58
CA GLU A 45 0.77 4.96 -4.99
C GLU A 45 -0.08 6.23 -5.16
N LYS A 46 -1.20 6.32 -4.44
CA LYS A 46 -2.23 7.35 -4.65
C LYS A 46 -2.14 8.51 -3.65
N ASN A 47 -1.51 8.33 -2.49
CA ASN A 47 -1.38 9.36 -1.48
C ASN A 47 0.09 9.73 -1.22
N THR A 48 0.86 8.83 -0.61
CA THR A 48 2.19 9.18 -0.07
C THR A 48 3.15 9.69 -1.14
N LEU A 49 3.27 8.99 -2.27
CA LEU A 49 4.20 9.39 -3.33
C LEU A 49 3.80 10.72 -3.99
N PRO A 50 2.54 10.93 -4.41
CA PRO A 50 2.06 12.24 -4.85
C PRO A 50 2.29 13.36 -3.82
N THR A 51 2.07 13.09 -2.53
CA THR A 51 2.36 14.03 -1.44
C THR A 51 3.83 14.44 -1.43
N LEU A 52 4.76 13.49 -1.40
CA LEU A 52 6.19 13.82 -1.36
C LEU A 52 6.66 14.57 -2.62
N VAL A 53 6.13 14.23 -3.79
CA VAL A 53 6.46 14.92 -5.06
C VAL A 53 5.93 16.36 -5.05
N THR A 54 4.66 16.57 -4.66
CA THR A 54 4.05 17.90 -4.62
C THR A 54 4.75 18.81 -3.60
N LEU A 55 5.04 18.32 -2.39
CA LEU A 55 5.81 19.07 -1.39
C LEU A 55 7.21 19.46 -1.90
N SER A 56 7.89 18.55 -2.60
CA SER A 56 9.19 18.82 -3.22
C SER A 56 9.11 19.91 -4.29
N ASN A 57 8.08 19.86 -5.14
CA ASN A 57 7.84 20.87 -6.17
C ASN A 57 7.53 22.24 -5.56
N ILE A 58 6.69 22.29 -4.52
CA ILE A 58 6.41 23.52 -3.76
C ILE A 58 7.71 24.08 -3.20
N ASN A 59 8.51 23.28 -2.50
CA ASN A 59 9.77 23.74 -1.91
C ASN A 59 10.74 24.26 -2.99
N LEU A 60 10.86 23.56 -4.12
CA LEU A 60 11.67 23.98 -5.25
C LEU A 60 11.19 25.33 -5.80
N ASN A 61 9.89 25.50 -6.00
CA ASN A 61 9.32 26.74 -6.53
C ASN A 61 9.45 27.89 -5.52
N VAL A 62 9.30 27.66 -4.22
CA VAL A 62 9.59 28.67 -3.17
C VAL A 62 11.06 29.09 -3.20
N MET A 63 12.00 28.14 -3.31
CA MET A 63 13.42 28.45 -3.46
C MET A 63 13.73 29.22 -4.74
N ARG A 64 13.09 28.86 -5.86
CA ARG A 64 13.20 29.62 -7.12
C ARG A 64 12.63 31.03 -6.96
N ALA A 65 11.48 31.19 -6.30
CA ALA A 65 10.90 32.49 -6.00
C ALA A 65 11.89 33.34 -5.21
N ARG A 66 12.53 32.77 -4.17
CA ARG A 66 13.61 33.43 -3.42
C ARG A 66 14.75 33.87 -4.33
N VAL A 67 15.31 32.98 -5.16
CA VAL A 67 16.39 33.33 -6.10
C VAL A 67 16.01 34.46 -7.05
N PHE A 68 14.84 34.41 -7.67
CA PHE A 68 14.41 35.46 -8.60
C PHE A 68 14.08 36.78 -7.90
N THR A 69 13.66 36.73 -6.63
CA THR A 69 13.51 37.91 -5.77
C THR A 69 14.85 38.61 -5.56
N PHE A 70 15.90 37.86 -5.22
CA PHE A 70 17.26 38.40 -5.11
C PHE A 70 17.75 39.00 -6.43
N ARG A 71 17.46 38.35 -7.56
CA ARG A 71 17.87 38.85 -8.88
C ARG A 71 17.22 40.18 -9.24
N LEU A 72 16.02 40.48 -8.76
CA LEU A 72 15.40 41.78 -9.00
C LEU A 72 16.22 42.93 -8.40
N LEU A 73 16.84 42.73 -7.24
CA LEU A 73 17.70 43.73 -6.61
C LEU A 73 19.03 43.96 -7.35
N LEU A 74 19.42 43.01 -8.21
CA LEU A 74 20.66 43.03 -8.98
C LEU A 74 20.45 43.42 -10.44
N ALA A 75 19.20 43.66 -10.86
CA ALA A 75 18.89 43.95 -12.26
C ALA A 75 19.36 45.36 -12.64
N ASP A 76 20.15 45.45 -13.72
CA ASP A 76 20.77 46.71 -14.17
C ASP A 76 19.87 47.48 -15.14
N SER A 77 18.88 46.80 -15.75
CA SER A 77 17.96 47.38 -16.71
C SER A 77 16.48 47.16 -16.36
N ALA A 78 15.60 48.00 -16.93
CA ALA A 78 14.15 47.80 -16.81
C ALA A 78 13.70 46.47 -17.46
N ALA A 79 14.28 46.12 -18.62
CA ALA A 79 13.96 44.87 -19.32
C ALA A 79 14.31 43.61 -18.50
N GLU A 80 15.43 43.62 -17.76
CA GLU A 80 15.79 42.53 -16.85
C GLU A 80 14.84 42.43 -15.65
N ARG A 81 14.40 43.57 -15.11
CA ARG A 81 13.40 43.61 -14.04
C ARG A 81 12.06 43.04 -14.50
N ASP A 82 11.57 43.46 -15.65
CA ASP A 82 10.29 42.98 -16.20
C ASP A 82 10.32 41.47 -16.46
N LYS A 83 11.43 40.95 -17.01
CA LYS A 83 11.63 39.51 -17.19
C LYS A 83 11.67 38.75 -15.86
N GLY A 84 12.31 39.32 -14.83
CA GLY A 84 12.34 38.77 -13.49
C GLY A 84 10.95 38.69 -12.85
N LEU A 85 10.15 39.76 -12.99
CA LEU A 85 8.78 39.83 -12.49
C LEU A 85 7.86 38.80 -13.18
N GLU A 86 7.96 38.66 -14.51
CA GLU A 86 7.19 37.65 -15.24
C GLU A 86 7.57 36.22 -14.81
N THR A 87 8.86 35.97 -14.59
CA THR A 87 9.31 34.67 -14.08
C THR A 87 8.78 34.40 -12.68
N LEU A 88 8.74 35.41 -11.80
CA LEU A 88 8.16 35.28 -10.46
C LEU A 88 6.66 34.99 -10.53
N ARG A 89 5.91 35.65 -11.43
CA ARG A 89 4.49 35.38 -11.64
C ARG A 89 4.26 33.90 -11.99
N GLN A 90 5.00 33.37 -12.95
CA GLN A 90 4.91 31.95 -13.32
C GLN A 90 5.25 31.00 -12.17
N ILE A 91 6.27 31.33 -11.37
CA ILE A 91 6.63 30.53 -10.20
C ILE A 91 5.49 30.52 -9.18
N ARG A 92 4.85 31.67 -8.90
CA ARG A 92 3.70 31.76 -7.98
C ARG A 92 2.52 30.90 -8.47
N GLU A 93 2.23 30.92 -9.76
CA GLU A 93 1.18 30.07 -10.36
C GLU A 93 1.47 28.58 -10.20
N ASN A 94 2.74 28.18 -10.34
CA ASN A 94 3.14 26.79 -10.12
C ASN A 94 2.97 26.40 -8.65
N ILE A 95 3.34 27.28 -7.71
CA ILE A 95 3.13 27.03 -6.27
C ILE A 95 1.64 26.83 -5.99
N GLU A 96 0.77 27.71 -6.49
CA GLU A 96 -0.68 27.60 -6.30
C GLU A 96 -1.23 26.30 -6.89
N THR A 97 -0.73 25.90 -8.06
CA THR A 97 -1.11 24.65 -8.72
C THR A 97 -0.72 23.43 -7.87
N ASP A 98 0.52 23.41 -7.38
CA ASP A 98 1.01 22.32 -6.52
C ASP A 98 0.29 22.29 -5.16
N GLN A 99 -0.07 23.45 -4.59
CA GLN A 99 -0.89 23.52 -3.38
C GLN A 99 -2.28 22.88 -3.58
N LYS A 100 -2.96 23.22 -4.68
CA LYS A 100 -4.27 22.62 -5.02
C LYS A 100 -4.18 21.12 -5.27
N ALA A 101 -3.05 20.64 -5.79
CA ALA A 101 -2.81 19.21 -5.98
C ALA A 101 -2.53 18.50 -4.65
N TYR A 102 -1.90 19.18 -3.69
CA TYR A 102 -1.57 18.63 -2.38
C TYR A 102 -2.74 18.62 -1.39
N GLU A 103 -3.58 19.66 -1.37
CA GLU A 103 -4.75 19.77 -0.47
C GLU A 103 -5.62 18.51 -0.34
N PRO A 104 -6.03 17.82 -1.42
CA PRO A 104 -6.83 16.61 -1.32
C PRO A 104 -6.06 15.38 -0.81
N LEU A 105 -4.73 15.44 -0.72
CA LEU A 105 -3.88 14.34 -0.26
C LEU A 105 -3.69 14.36 1.26
N ILE A 106 -4.02 15.46 1.93
CA ILE A 106 -3.93 15.59 3.39
C ILE A 106 -4.82 14.54 4.04
N SER A 107 -4.20 13.59 4.73
CA SER A 107 -4.88 12.41 5.28
C SER A 107 -4.41 12.04 6.68
N LEU A 108 -3.23 12.51 7.10
CA LEU A 108 -2.62 12.09 8.35
C LEU A 108 -2.97 13.02 9.53
N PRO A 109 -3.07 12.48 10.76
CA PRO A 109 -3.24 13.28 11.96
C PRO A 109 -2.11 14.31 12.12
N GLY A 110 -2.46 15.58 12.30
CA GLY A 110 -1.50 16.67 12.47
C GLY A 110 -0.99 17.28 11.15
N GLU A 111 -1.15 16.60 10.02
CA GLU A 111 -0.74 17.09 8.70
C GLU A 111 -1.47 18.38 8.31
N GLN A 112 -2.78 18.45 8.58
CA GLN A 112 -3.60 19.64 8.32
C GLN A 112 -3.10 20.88 9.07
N ALA A 113 -2.63 20.71 10.32
CA ALA A 113 -2.11 21.81 11.12
C ALA A 113 -0.76 22.31 10.58
N LEU A 114 0.12 21.38 10.18
CA LEU A 114 1.39 21.72 9.52
C LEU A 114 1.14 22.42 8.18
N TYR A 115 0.16 21.98 7.40
CA TYR A 115 -0.21 22.62 6.14
C TYR A 115 -0.76 24.04 6.34
N GLN A 116 -1.56 24.25 7.39
CA GLN A 116 -2.06 25.60 7.73
C GLN A 116 -0.91 26.54 8.13
N ASP A 117 0.06 26.07 8.92
CA ASP A 117 1.25 26.86 9.26
C ASP A 117 2.07 27.17 8.00
N PHE A 118 2.32 26.17 7.13
CA PHE A 118 2.95 26.37 5.83
C PHE A 118 2.22 27.46 5.01
N SER A 119 0.91 27.30 4.82
CA SER A 119 0.10 28.18 3.98
C SER A 119 0.11 29.61 4.50
N HIS A 120 0.01 29.79 5.82
CA HIS A 120 0.10 31.09 6.46
C HIS A 120 1.47 31.76 6.24
N ASN A 121 2.57 31.04 6.45
CA ASN A 121 3.92 31.61 6.23
C ASN A 121 4.17 31.89 4.74
N LEU A 122 3.62 31.08 3.83
CA LEU A 122 3.68 31.35 2.39
C LEU A 122 2.91 32.62 2.01
N GLU A 123 1.71 32.81 2.54
CA GLU A 123 0.93 34.04 2.31
C GLU A 123 1.71 35.28 2.77
N LEU A 124 2.25 35.24 3.99
CA LEU A 124 3.09 36.32 4.52
C LEU A 124 4.34 36.53 3.66
N TYR A 125 4.98 35.47 3.18
CA TYR A 125 6.13 35.57 2.29
C TYR A 125 5.78 36.30 0.98
N LEU A 126 4.64 35.96 0.35
CA LEU A 126 4.18 36.58 -0.89
C LEU A 126 3.80 38.05 -0.70
N GLN A 127 3.12 38.38 0.40
CA GLN A 127 2.79 39.76 0.76
C GLN A 127 4.06 40.61 0.96
N ASN A 128 5.07 40.08 1.65
CA ASN A 128 6.35 40.77 1.83
C ASN A 128 7.15 40.87 0.52
N GLN A 129 7.04 39.88 -0.37
CA GLN A 129 7.62 39.93 -1.71
C GLN A 129 7.01 41.08 -2.53
N ASP A 130 5.69 41.28 -2.46
CA ASP A 130 5.01 42.41 -3.12
C ASP A 130 5.44 43.77 -2.54
N GLN A 131 5.56 43.87 -1.21
CA GLN A 131 6.07 45.07 -0.56
C GLN A 131 7.51 45.39 -0.98
N MET A 132 8.38 44.38 -1.01
CA MET A 132 9.76 44.54 -1.47
C MET A 132 9.81 45.05 -2.92
N ILE A 133 9.05 44.42 -3.83
CA ILE A 133 8.95 44.82 -5.24
C ILE A 133 8.47 46.27 -5.35
N SER A 134 7.45 46.66 -4.58
CA SER A 134 6.95 48.03 -4.55
C SER A 134 8.01 49.04 -4.11
N LYS A 135 8.78 48.73 -3.06
CA LYS A 135 9.92 49.56 -2.60
C LYS A 135 11.00 49.69 -3.66
N LEU A 136 11.33 48.59 -4.33
CA LEU A 136 12.30 48.59 -5.42
C LEU A 136 11.83 49.45 -6.61
N GLN A 137 10.54 49.42 -6.96
CA GLN A 137 9.95 50.28 -8.00
C GLN A 137 9.97 51.77 -7.61
N ALA A 138 9.86 52.07 -6.31
CA ALA A 138 9.99 53.41 -5.76
C ALA A 138 11.47 53.89 -5.64
N ASN A 139 12.44 53.09 -6.09
CA ASN A 139 13.88 53.29 -5.92
C ASN A 139 14.36 53.32 -4.46
N ASP A 140 13.57 52.78 -3.53
CA ASP A 140 13.93 52.59 -2.13
C ASP A 140 14.61 51.23 -1.92
N THR A 141 15.81 51.11 -2.49
CA THR A 141 16.59 49.85 -2.47
C THR A 141 17.04 49.47 -1.06
N THR A 142 17.19 50.43 -0.15
CA THR A 142 17.56 50.17 1.25
C THR A 142 16.44 49.43 1.97
N GLU A 143 15.20 49.92 1.89
CA GLU A 143 14.06 49.24 2.53
C GLU A 143 13.74 47.92 1.84
N ALA A 144 13.88 47.84 0.50
CA ALA A 144 13.70 46.59 -0.23
C ALA A 144 14.67 45.49 0.25
N LYS A 145 15.95 45.83 0.47
CA LYS A 145 16.94 44.91 1.05
C LYS A 145 16.58 44.50 2.48
N ARG A 146 16.17 45.45 3.31
CA ARG A 146 15.77 45.18 4.70
C ARG A 146 14.60 44.18 4.77
N ILE A 147 13.54 44.39 3.97
CA ILE A 147 12.40 43.46 3.89
C ILE A 147 12.86 42.05 3.49
N MET A 148 13.74 41.97 2.49
CA MET A 148 14.26 40.68 2.02
C MET A 148 15.10 39.95 3.07
N ASP A 149 16.06 40.65 3.69
CA ASP A 149 17.05 40.04 4.59
C ASP A 149 16.43 39.69 5.95
N GLU A 150 15.63 40.59 6.53
CA GLU A 150 15.13 40.42 7.90
C GLU A 150 13.77 39.71 7.97
N VAL A 151 12.89 39.94 6.98
CA VAL A 151 11.49 39.45 7.05
C VAL A 151 11.30 38.21 6.19
N MET A 152 11.65 38.29 4.90
CA MET A 152 11.39 37.19 3.96
C MET A 152 12.25 35.96 4.21
N THR A 153 13.50 36.12 4.67
CA THR A 153 14.37 34.98 5.01
C THR A 153 13.78 34.11 6.12
N LEU A 154 13.29 34.72 7.21
CA LEU A 154 12.66 33.98 8.32
C LEU A 154 11.41 33.22 7.87
N GLN A 155 10.60 33.84 7.00
CA GLN A 155 9.41 33.20 6.44
C GLN A 155 9.77 32.00 5.55
N ALA A 156 10.77 32.16 4.67
CA ALA A 156 11.25 31.08 3.82
C ALA A 156 11.76 29.87 4.62
N ASP A 157 12.51 30.12 5.71
CA ASP A 157 13.03 29.05 6.56
C ASP A 157 11.90 28.30 7.30
N LYS A 158 10.85 29.01 7.74
CA LYS A 158 9.65 28.39 8.31
C LYS A 158 8.90 27.54 7.29
N ILE A 159 8.70 28.06 6.07
CA ILE A 159 8.08 27.33 4.97
C ILE A 159 8.82 26.01 4.73
N THR A 160 10.13 26.06 4.51
CA THR A 160 10.94 24.85 4.28
C THR A 160 10.84 23.88 5.47
N LYS A 161 10.91 24.37 6.71
CA LYS A 161 10.77 23.52 7.90
C LYS A 161 9.41 22.82 7.96
N THR A 162 8.32 23.53 7.68
CA THR A 162 6.97 22.95 7.66
C THR A 162 6.81 21.90 6.57
N LEU A 163 7.30 22.17 5.35
CA LEU A 163 7.27 21.20 4.24
C LEU A 163 8.08 19.93 4.56
N ILE A 164 9.27 20.07 5.16
CA ILE A 164 10.06 18.92 5.64
C ILE A 164 9.29 18.13 6.70
N SER A 165 8.68 18.81 7.68
CA SER A 165 7.93 18.15 8.75
C SER A 165 6.74 17.34 8.22
N ILE A 166 6.06 17.84 7.18
CA ILE A 166 5.00 17.10 6.49
C ILE A 166 5.57 15.89 5.74
N GLY A 167 6.70 16.07 5.04
CA GLY A 167 7.38 14.98 4.33
C GLY A 167 7.85 13.87 5.28
N ASP A 168 8.39 14.25 6.43
CA ASP A 168 8.83 13.31 7.48
C ASP A 168 7.64 12.53 8.06
N LEU A 169 6.52 13.21 8.34
CA LEU A 169 5.29 12.58 8.82
C LEU A 169 4.78 11.51 7.84
N ASN A 170 4.73 11.83 6.55
CA ASN A 170 4.31 10.91 5.49
C ASN A 170 5.29 9.74 5.31
N THR A 171 6.59 10.02 5.38
CA THR A 171 7.64 8.99 5.26
C THR A 171 7.60 8.02 6.45
N GLU A 172 7.44 8.53 7.67
CA GLU A 172 7.31 7.71 8.89
C GLU A 172 6.06 6.84 8.84
N TYR A 173 4.92 7.42 8.43
CA TYR A 173 3.67 6.68 8.27
C TYR A 173 3.80 5.53 7.26
N ALA A 174 4.34 5.81 6.06
CA ALA A 174 4.54 4.80 5.03
C ALA A 174 5.52 3.71 5.48
N GLY A 175 6.57 4.07 6.22
CA GLY A 175 7.51 3.11 6.82
C GLY A 175 6.81 2.16 7.79
N LYS A 176 6.03 2.68 8.74
CA LYS A 176 5.27 1.87 9.70
C LYS A 176 4.24 0.97 9.03
N GLN A 177 3.51 1.49 8.04
CA GLN A 177 2.53 0.71 7.29
C GLN A 177 3.20 -0.42 6.49
N GLY A 178 4.38 -0.16 5.93
CA GLY A 178 5.22 -1.15 5.27
C GLY A 178 5.65 -2.27 6.23
N GLU A 179 6.09 -1.93 7.44
CA GLU A 179 6.48 -2.91 8.47
C GLU A 179 5.30 -3.81 8.89
N VAL A 180 4.14 -3.21 9.17
CA VAL A 180 2.92 -3.95 9.53
C VAL A 180 2.51 -4.92 8.42
N THR A 181 2.55 -4.47 7.17
CA THR A 181 2.18 -5.27 6.00
C THR A 181 3.19 -6.40 5.76
N ALA A 182 4.49 -6.13 5.94
CA ALA A 182 5.54 -7.13 5.82
C ALA A 182 5.42 -8.22 6.90
N GLN A 183 5.11 -7.83 8.15
CA GLN A 183 4.87 -8.77 9.22
C GLN A 183 3.66 -9.67 8.93
N ALA A 184 2.53 -9.08 8.53
CA ALA A 184 1.33 -9.85 8.16
C ALA A 184 1.60 -10.84 7.01
N TYR A 185 2.44 -10.45 6.05
CA TYR A 185 2.87 -11.33 4.96
C TYR A 185 3.69 -12.52 5.46
N GLU A 186 4.72 -12.31 6.30
CA GLU A 186 5.54 -13.41 6.81
C GLU A 186 4.76 -14.35 7.73
N GLU A 187 3.85 -13.83 8.56
CA GLU A 187 2.94 -14.64 9.37
C GLU A 187 2.01 -15.50 8.49
N SER A 188 1.39 -14.88 7.47
CA SER A 188 0.51 -15.56 6.52
C SER A 188 1.25 -16.64 5.73
N LYS A 189 2.48 -16.36 5.31
CA LYS A 189 3.35 -17.30 4.58
C LYS A 189 3.74 -18.49 5.44
N LEU A 190 4.11 -18.28 6.70
CA LEU A 190 4.41 -19.37 7.64
C LEU A 190 3.18 -20.26 7.84
N LEU A 191 2.03 -19.66 8.13
CA LEU A 191 0.79 -20.39 8.38
C LEU A 191 0.33 -21.17 7.14
N ASN A 192 0.34 -20.54 5.96
CA ASN A 192 0.03 -21.23 4.71
C ASN A 192 1.00 -22.39 4.44
N SER A 193 2.30 -22.24 4.72
CA SER A 193 3.28 -23.31 4.54
C SER A 193 2.97 -24.52 5.43
N VAL A 194 2.62 -24.27 6.70
CA VAL A 194 2.21 -25.32 7.65
C VAL A 194 0.93 -26.00 7.17
N VAL A 195 -0.08 -25.22 6.74
CA VAL A 195 -1.35 -25.75 6.24
C VAL A 195 -1.16 -26.59 4.98
N ILE A 196 -0.29 -26.18 4.05
CA ILE A 196 0.02 -26.95 2.84
C ILE A 196 0.61 -28.31 3.21
N ILE A 197 1.62 -28.34 4.09
CA ILE A 197 2.26 -29.60 4.52
C ILE A 197 1.24 -30.50 5.23
N ALA A 198 0.45 -29.94 6.15
CA ALA A 198 -0.60 -30.68 6.85
C ALA A 198 -1.66 -31.24 5.89
N SER A 199 -2.04 -30.47 4.86
CA SER A 199 -3.01 -30.88 3.84
C SER A 199 -2.50 -32.04 3.00
N LEU A 200 -1.21 -32.01 2.62
CA LEU A 200 -0.58 -33.12 1.89
C LEU A 200 -0.56 -34.41 2.72
N ILE A 201 -0.21 -34.30 4.01
CA ILE A 201 -0.23 -35.44 4.94
C ILE A 201 -1.66 -35.98 5.10
N ALA A 202 -2.64 -35.08 5.31
CA ALA A 202 -4.03 -35.46 5.44
C ALA A 202 -4.57 -36.14 4.16
N ALA A 203 -4.25 -35.59 2.98
CA ALA A 203 -4.62 -36.19 1.70
C ALA A 203 -4.04 -37.59 1.53
N PHE A 204 -2.77 -37.80 1.92
CA PHE A 204 -2.14 -39.12 1.88
C PHE A 204 -2.80 -40.13 2.83
N ILE A 205 -3.14 -39.70 4.05
CA ILE A 205 -3.87 -40.53 5.03
C ILE A 205 -5.25 -40.89 4.50
N VAL A 206 -6.01 -39.91 4.03
CA VAL A 206 -7.36 -40.10 3.47
C VAL A 206 -7.32 -41.04 2.27
N ALA A 207 -6.38 -40.84 1.33
CA ALA A 207 -6.20 -41.73 0.19
C ALA A 207 -5.96 -43.17 0.64
N THR A 208 -5.04 -43.39 1.60
CA THR A 208 -4.74 -44.72 2.13
C THR A 208 -5.96 -45.37 2.81
N LEU A 209 -6.74 -44.60 3.57
CA LEU A 209 -7.95 -45.07 4.23
C LEU A 209 -9.05 -45.44 3.22
N LEU A 210 -9.26 -44.63 2.19
CA LEU A 210 -10.23 -44.91 1.13
C LEU A 210 -9.80 -46.12 0.29
N THR A 211 -8.51 -46.26 -0.04
CA THR A 211 -8.01 -47.45 -0.74
C THR A 211 -8.29 -48.74 0.05
N ARG A 212 -8.03 -48.76 1.36
CA ARG A 212 -8.27 -49.94 2.21
C ARG A 212 -9.75 -50.21 2.52
N SER A 213 -10.57 -49.16 2.61
CA SER A 213 -11.98 -49.28 3.00
C SER A 213 -12.94 -49.45 1.81
N ILE A 214 -12.57 -49.00 0.62
CA ILE A 214 -13.41 -49.06 -0.58
C ILE A 214 -12.76 -49.91 -1.66
N VAL A 215 -11.56 -49.53 -2.13
CA VAL A 215 -10.94 -50.14 -3.33
C VAL A 215 -10.62 -51.61 -3.11
N GLN A 216 -10.05 -51.97 -1.95
CA GLN A 216 -9.69 -53.35 -1.66
C GLN A 216 -10.91 -54.29 -1.51
N PRO A 217 -11.96 -53.98 -0.70
CA PRO A 217 -13.18 -54.80 -0.65
C PRO A 217 -13.91 -54.92 -1.99
N MET A 218 -13.95 -53.83 -2.76
CA MET A 218 -14.54 -53.84 -4.09
C MET A 218 -13.81 -54.80 -5.03
N LYS A 219 -12.47 -54.84 -4.95
CA LYS A 219 -11.68 -55.80 -5.71
C LYS A 219 -11.96 -57.25 -5.27
N GLU A 220 -11.99 -57.51 -3.96
CA GLU A 220 -12.32 -58.83 -3.41
C GLU A 220 -13.72 -59.30 -3.86
N ALA A 221 -14.72 -58.42 -3.84
CA ALA A 221 -16.08 -58.74 -4.31
C ALA A 221 -16.14 -59.06 -5.81
N VAL A 222 -15.38 -58.35 -6.63
CA VAL A 222 -15.24 -58.63 -8.07
C VAL A 222 -14.56 -59.97 -8.29
N ASP A 223 -13.46 -60.25 -7.60
CA ASP A 223 -12.71 -61.51 -7.71
C ASP A 223 -13.58 -62.73 -7.32
N ILE A 224 -14.39 -62.61 -6.27
CA ILE A 224 -15.39 -63.63 -5.87
C ILE A 224 -16.43 -63.82 -6.99
N SER A 225 -16.97 -62.72 -7.53
CA SER A 225 -17.98 -62.79 -8.59
C SER A 225 -17.46 -63.48 -9.86
N VAL A 226 -16.20 -63.24 -10.23
CA VAL A 226 -15.52 -63.91 -11.34
C VAL A 226 -15.35 -65.41 -11.05
N THR A 227 -14.98 -65.77 -9.83
CA THR A 227 -14.81 -67.18 -9.43
C THR A 227 -16.14 -67.93 -9.47
N VAL A 228 -17.21 -67.34 -8.94
CA VAL A 228 -18.57 -67.90 -9.04
C VAL A 228 -19.02 -68.01 -10.50
N ALA A 229 -18.76 -67.02 -11.34
CA ALA A 229 -19.08 -67.06 -12.77
C ALA A 229 -18.30 -68.16 -13.53
N SER A 230 -17.10 -68.53 -13.04
CA SER A 230 -16.31 -69.65 -13.58
C SER A 230 -16.79 -71.04 -13.14
N GLY A 231 -17.82 -71.11 -12.28
CA GLY A 231 -18.44 -72.36 -11.82
C GLY A 231 -17.87 -72.93 -10.53
N ASP A 232 -16.93 -72.24 -9.87
CA ASP A 232 -16.39 -72.66 -8.58
C ASP A 232 -17.18 -72.03 -7.42
N LEU A 233 -17.94 -72.87 -6.71
CA LEU A 233 -18.76 -72.50 -5.55
C LEU A 233 -18.11 -72.89 -4.19
N THR A 234 -16.85 -73.33 -4.20
CA THR A 234 -16.19 -73.84 -2.99
C THR A 234 -15.56 -72.75 -2.11
N GLN A 235 -15.52 -71.51 -2.59
CA GLN A 235 -14.99 -70.35 -1.87
C GLN A 235 -15.82 -69.97 -0.64
N LYS A 236 -15.16 -69.73 0.49
CA LYS A 236 -15.79 -69.15 1.69
C LYS A 236 -15.86 -67.64 1.56
N ILE A 237 -17.08 -67.12 1.42
CA ILE A 237 -17.35 -65.68 1.42
C ILE A 237 -17.45 -65.20 2.87
N SER A 238 -16.61 -64.23 3.25
CA SER A 238 -16.70 -63.53 4.54
C SER A 238 -17.11 -62.09 4.28
N ALA A 239 -18.30 -61.70 4.75
CA ALA A 239 -18.79 -60.32 4.63
C ALA A 239 -18.38 -59.49 5.86
N ASP A 240 -17.72 -58.35 5.62
CA ASP A 240 -17.35 -57.36 6.65
C ASP A 240 -17.66 -55.94 6.14
N GLY A 241 -18.79 -55.37 6.59
CA GLY A 241 -19.27 -54.04 6.19
C GLY A 241 -20.80 -53.96 6.07
N GLU A 242 -21.34 -52.75 5.86
CA GLU A 242 -22.78 -52.50 5.62
C GLU A 242 -23.08 -52.01 4.18
N ASP A 243 -22.08 -52.04 3.29
CA ASP A 243 -22.22 -51.67 1.88
C ASP A 243 -22.64 -52.86 1.00
#